data_AF-A0A7V4SWH0-F1
#
_entry.id   AF-A0A7V4SWH0-F1
#
_cell.length_a   1.000
_cell.length_b   1.000
_cell.length_c   1.000
_cell.angle_alpha   90.00
_cell.angle_beta   90.00
_cell.angle_gamma   90.00
#
_symmetry.space_group_name_H-M   'P 1'
#
loop_
_entity.id
_entity.type
_entity.pdbx_description
1 polymer ?
#
loop_
_entity_poly.entity_id
_entity_poly.type
_entity_poly.pdbx_seq_one_letter_code
_entity_poly.pdbx_strand_id
1 'polypeptide(L)'
;MTSTSNRKSDDTVIAEFTYSYDPTYWGKNGTRTRVVENILKPDGNRISAQVDYEYDDLYRLVREHRAPYNGGDAGVVYDKYYVYDAAGNRLSLETKDEQGNRLTYIEYTYDAANKMLTAGNSTFTYDDRGNTLTETSGNVTTTYTWDYLNHLTQWTKTGETTQSYVYNADGIRVRVTPSGGTAKDFLLDGSEIAEEIVGANVTSYVGPGLISEISSTARSVYHADGIGSTRAMSDGSQVITEAGIYDAYGNLAQDFPASSSPSFGYAGWYRYYADTTGLDYLKTRYYDPEVGRFTSRDPINYASGLNLYEYVYSNPVAYIDPSGRRANMIRPGDPRWPTIGPEKPRPRCMPLECDKRSVYIRLAECAAVCVAPSAGMIAVICPISAPGGAPAVIGCMIIVGGGTLGVCMWDCMQNGAGCAYGRFGEPIEAEDPYFPERIPPVQRVPKFMK
;
A
#
# COMPACT_ATOMS: atom_id res chain seq x y z
N MET A 1 16.53 1.76 -10.40
CA MET A 1 15.84 0.47 -10.29
C MET A 1 15.61 0.20 -8.82
N THR A 2 14.39 -0.16 -8.47
CA THR A 2 14.04 -0.59 -7.11
C THR A 2 13.45 -1.97 -7.21
N SER A 3 13.78 -2.87 -6.27
CA SER A 3 13.24 -4.23 -6.26
C SER A 3 12.54 -4.55 -4.95
N THR A 4 11.56 -5.45 -5.02
CA THR A 4 10.92 -6.10 -3.88
C THR A 4 11.14 -7.60 -4.03
N SER A 5 11.62 -8.27 -2.98
CA SER A 5 11.78 -9.73 -2.98
C SER A 5 11.16 -10.35 -1.74
N ASN A 6 10.30 -11.35 -1.95
CA ASN A 6 9.75 -12.23 -0.93
C ASN A 6 10.59 -13.51 -0.90
N ARG A 7 11.08 -13.90 0.28
CA ARG A 7 12.02 -15.01 0.45
C ARG A 7 11.58 -15.95 1.55
N LYS A 8 11.94 -17.22 1.38
CA LYS A 8 11.95 -18.23 2.45
C LYS A 8 13.01 -17.91 3.50
N SER A 9 12.97 -18.60 4.63
CA SER A 9 13.98 -18.46 5.68
C SER A 9 15.37 -18.96 5.26
N ASP A 10 15.45 -19.76 4.19
CA ASP A 10 16.71 -20.23 3.59
C ASP A 10 17.18 -19.33 2.43
N ASP A 11 16.63 -18.12 2.32
CA ASP A 11 16.87 -17.13 1.25
C ASP A 11 16.38 -17.52 -0.16
N THR A 12 15.73 -18.67 -0.33
CA THR A 12 15.09 -19.04 -1.59
C THR A 12 14.05 -17.99 -1.98
N VAL A 13 14.18 -17.45 -3.19
CA VAL A 13 13.25 -16.44 -3.71
C VAL A 13 11.89 -17.08 -3.99
N ILE A 14 10.86 -16.59 -3.33
CA ILE A 14 9.46 -16.91 -3.63
C ILE A 14 9.02 -16.06 -4.80
N ALA A 15 9.04 -14.74 -4.63
CA ALA A 15 8.69 -13.79 -5.67
C ALA A 15 9.68 -12.62 -5.67
N GLU A 16 10.09 -12.16 -6.84
CA GLU A 16 10.93 -10.99 -7.00
C GLU A 16 10.37 -10.09 -8.10
N PHE A 17 10.38 -8.78 -7.83
CA PHE A 17 9.88 -7.76 -8.72
C PHE A 17 10.92 -6.66 -8.86
N THR A 18 11.33 -6.36 -10.09
CA THR A 18 12.26 -5.27 -10.38
C THR A 18 11.57 -4.18 -11.16
N TYR A 19 11.54 -2.98 -10.59
CA TYR A 19 10.79 -1.84 -11.11
C TYR A 19 11.70 -0.81 -11.79
N SER A 20 11.23 -0.32 -12.94
CA SER A 20 11.73 0.88 -13.59
C SER A 20 10.67 1.98 -13.56
N TYR A 21 11.14 3.23 -13.49
CA TYR A 21 10.29 4.40 -13.35
C TYR A 21 10.72 5.46 -14.35
N ASP A 22 9.75 6.24 -14.81
CA ASP A 22 10.02 7.48 -15.53
C ASP A 22 10.59 8.52 -14.54
N PRO A 23 11.80 9.06 -14.76
CA PRO A 23 12.40 10.06 -13.87
C PRO A 23 11.83 11.48 -14.07
N THR A 24 11.03 11.72 -15.13
CA THR A 24 10.53 13.05 -15.48
C THR A 24 9.29 13.46 -14.67
N TYR A 25 8.52 12.49 -14.19
CA TYR A 25 7.38 12.74 -13.30
C TYR A 25 7.81 12.89 -11.84
N TRP A 26 7.81 14.13 -11.33
CA TRP A 26 8.03 14.46 -9.91
C TRP A 26 9.37 13.99 -9.30
N GLY A 27 10.40 13.77 -10.13
CA GLY A 27 11.76 13.39 -9.71
C GLY A 27 12.05 11.89 -9.81
N LYS A 28 13.12 11.42 -9.13
CA LYS A 28 13.72 10.07 -9.31
C LYS A 28 12.82 8.85 -9.01
N ASN A 29 11.55 9.04 -8.66
CA ASN A 29 10.57 8.00 -8.30
C ASN A 29 9.19 8.25 -8.98
N GLY A 30 9.18 8.56 -10.28
CA GLY A 30 7.96 8.88 -11.04
C GLY A 30 7.04 7.67 -11.30
N THR A 31 6.27 7.69 -12.38
CA THR A 31 5.34 6.59 -12.70
C THR A 31 6.10 5.32 -13.12
N ARG A 32 5.56 4.14 -12.80
CA ARG A 32 6.20 2.86 -13.09
C ARG A 32 6.15 2.58 -14.59
N THR A 33 7.28 2.46 -15.27
CA THR A 33 7.31 2.17 -16.71
C THR A 33 7.53 0.69 -17.02
N ARG A 34 8.05 -0.06 -16.04
CA ARG A 34 8.27 -1.50 -16.19
C ARG A 34 8.27 -2.22 -14.86
N VAL A 35 7.80 -3.47 -14.86
CA VAL A 35 8.15 -4.48 -13.85
C VAL A 35 8.69 -5.73 -14.53
N VAL A 36 9.79 -6.27 -14.02
CA VAL A 36 10.22 -7.64 -14.30
C VAL A 36 9.82 -8.50 -13.12
N GLU A 37 9.07 -9.57 -13.38
CA GLU A 37 8.45 -10.44 -12.39
C GLU A 37 9.09 -11.82 -12.43
N ASN A 38 9.36 -12.37 -11.24
CA ASN A 38 9.89 -13.71 -11.10
C ASN A 38 9.18 -14.42 -9.94
N ILE A 39 8.15 -15.22 -10.22
CA ILE A 39 7.23 -15.77 -9.19
C ILE A 39 7.29 -17.30 -9.19
N LEU A 40 7.52 -17.89 -8.02
CA LEU A 40 7.49 -19.34 -7.81
C LEU A 40 6.04 -19.83 -7.77
N LYS A 41 5.73 -20.87 -8.55
CA LYS A 41 4.43 -21.54 -8.59
C LYS A 41 4.41 -22.75 -7.64
N PRO A 42 3.23 -23.28 -7.28
CA PRO A 42 3.11 -24.48 -6.44
C PRO A 42 3.78 -25.73 -7.03
N ASP A 43 3.88 -25.83 -8.35
CA ASP A 43 4.53 -26.94 -9.06
C ASP A 43 6.08 -26.86 -9.05
N GLY A 44 6.65 -25.82 -8.45
CA GLY A 44 8.09 -25.56 -8.40
C GLY A 44 8.65 -24.83 -9.62
N ASN A 45 7.86 -24.64 -10.68
CA ASN A 45 8.25 -23.83 -11.84
C ASN A 45 8.09 -22.33 -11.54
N ARG A 46 8.64 -21.48 -12.40
CA ARG A 46 8.62 -20.03 -12.20
C ARG A 46 7.99 -19.29 -13.37
N ILE A 47 7.19 -18.28 -13.04
CA ILE A 47 6.83 -17.22 -13.98
C ILE A 47 8.03 -16.30 -14.13
N SER A 48 8.41 -15.96 -15.35
CA SER A 48 9.40 -14.94 -15.68
C SER A 48 8.88 -14.05 -16.79
N ALA A 49 8.38 -12.87 -16.42
CA ALA A 49 7.72 -11.94 -17.33
C ALA A 49 8.26 -10.52 -17.18
N GLN A 50 8.20 -9.77 -18.27
CA GLN A 50 8.35 -8.32 -18.26
C GLN A 50 6.98 -7.72 -18.57
N VAL A 51 6.59 -6.69 -17.81
CA VAL A 51 5.41 -5.88 -18.09
C VAL A 51 5.87 -4.44 -18.30
N ASP A 52 5.61 -3.91 -19.48
CA ASP A 52 5.88 -2.54 -19.88
C ASP A 52 4.60 -1.70 -19.81
N TYR A 53 4.73 -0.47 -19.32
CA TYR A 53 3.63 0.48 -19.16
C TYR A 53 3.93 1.78 -19.90
N GLU A 54 2.95 2.26 -20.67
CA GLU A 54 3.01 3.55 -21.35
C GLU A 54 1.84 4.44 -20.89
N TYR A 55 2.05 5.75 -20.93
CA TYR A 55 1.12 6.73 -20.41
C TYR A 55 0.87 7.86 -21.40
N ASP A 56 -0.27 8.53 -21.27
CA ASP A 56 -0.48 9.83 -21.91
C ASP A 56 0.12 10.99 -21.08
N ASP A 57 -0.03 12.22 -21.58
CA ASP A 57 0.51 13.44 -20.95
C ASP A 57 -0.12 13.74 -19.58
N LEU A 58 -1.27 13.13 -19.25
CA LEU A 58 -1.93 13.23 -17.95
C LEU A 58 -1.52 12.06 -17.02
N TYR A 59 -0.58 11.22 -17.44
CA TYR A 59 -0.10 10.03 -16.75
C TYR A 59 -1.17 8.96 -16.53
N ARG A 60 -2.17 8.90 -17.43
CA ARG A 60 -3.14 7.80 -17.48
C ARG A 60 -2.54 6.65 -18.28
N LEU A 61 -2.74 5.42 -17.82
CA LEU A 61 -2.17 4.22 -18.42
C LEU A 61 -2.78 3.98 -19.80
N VAL A 62 -2.02 4.14 -20.90
CA VAL A 62 -2.52 3.90 -22.26
C VAL A 62 -2.09 2.56 -22.85
N ARG A 63 -1.08 1.92 -22.26
CA ARG A 63 -0.65 0.58 -22.68
C ARG A 63 -0.13 -0.24 -21.51
N GLU A 64 -0.51 -1.51 -21.48
CA GLU A 64 0.10 -2.55 -20.65
C GLU A 64 0.51 -3.72 -21.53
N HIS A 65 1.80 -3.96 -21.67
CA HIS A 65 2.34 -5.05 -22.46
C HIS A 65 3.06 -6.05 -21.57
N ARG A 66 2.51 -7.24 -21.43
CA ARG A 66 3.12 -8.36 -20.73
C ARG A 66 3.76 -9.29 -21.76
N ALA A 67 5.00 -9.73 -21.53
CA ALA A 67 5.73 -10.65 -22.40
C ALA A 67 6.71 -11.56 -21.63
N PRO A 68 7.16 -12.69 -22.22
CA PRO A 68 8.27 -13.50 -21.70
C PRO A 68 9.52 -12.67 -21.41
N TYR A 69 10.12 -12.86 -20.24
CA TYR A 69 11.41 -12.25 -19.91
C TYR A 69 12.53 -13.28 -20.09
N ASN A 70 13.55 -12.93 -20.88
CA ASN A 70 14.69 -13.81 -21.21
C ASN A 70 14.29 -15.23 -21.65
N GLY A 71 13.16 -15.37 -22.36
CA GLY A 71 12.64 -16.65 -22.85
C GLY A 71 12.00 -17.54 -21.78
N GLY A 72 11.71 -17.00 -20.59
CA GLY A 72 11.00 -17.73 -19.53
C GLY A 72 9.47 -17.80 -19.74
N ASP A 73 8.80 -18.60 -18.90
CA ASP A 73 7.34 -18.75 -18.91
C ASP A 73 6.67 -17.47 -18.37
N ALA A 74 5.99 -16.70 -19.22
CA ALA A 74 5.27 -15.50 -18.78
C ALA A 74 3.96 -15.80 -18.04
N GLY A 75 3.51 -17.07 -18.09
CA GLY A 75 2.11 -17.43 -17.91
C GLY A 75 1.30 -16.92 -19.09
N VAL A 76 0.35 -16.03 -18.81
CA VAL A 76 -0.41 -15.30 -19.83
C VAL A 76 0.42 -14.20 -20.49
N VAL A 77 0.20 -13.99 -21.79
CA VAL A 77 0.84 -12.94 -22.59
C VAL A 77 -0.22 -12.10 -23.30
N TYR A 78 -0.05 -10.78 -23.29
CA TYR A 78 -1.00 -9.85 -23.90
C TYR A 78 -0.39 -8.46 -24.13
N ASP A 79 -1.06 -7.69 -24.97
CA ASP A 79 -0.82 -6.26 -25.16
C ASP A 79 -2.15 -5.49 -25.10
N LYS A 80 -2.36 -4.73 -24.03
CA LYS A 80 -3.59 -3.99 -23.76
C LYS A 80 -3.41 -2.51 -24.06
N TYR A 81 -4.38 -1.92 -24.74
CA TYR A 81 -4.42 -0.50 -25.11
C TYR A 81 -5.67 0.15 -24.54
N TYR A 82 -5.49 1.30 -23.90
CA TYR A 82 -6.54 2.06 -23.26
C TYR A 82 -6.64 3.45 -23.88
N VAL A 83 -7.86 3.89 -24.17
CA VAL A 83 -8.15 5.26 -24.65
C VAL A 83 -9.11 5.91 -23.67
N TYR A 84 -8.91 7.19 -23.36
CA TYR A 84 -9.73 7.94 -22.41
C TYR A 84 -10.29 9.22 -23.03
N ASP A 85 -11.45 9.65 -22.54
CA ASP A 85 -11.96 11.00 -22.79
C ASP A 85 -11.23 12.04 -21.93
N ALA A 86 -11.59 13.32 -22.05
CA ALA A 86 -10.99 14.38 -21.24
C ALA A 86 -11.33 14.32 -19.74
N ALA A 87 -12.39 13.59 -19.36
CA ALA A 87 -12.83 13.41 -17.98
C ALA A 87 -12.21 12.15 -17.32
N GLY A 88 -11.37 11.40 -18.02
CA GLY A 88 -10.75 10.18 -17.49
C GLY A 88 -11.64 8.94 -17.59
N ASN A 89 -12.76 9.00 -18.32
CA ASN A 89 -13.52 7.78 -18.63
C ASN A 89 -12.81 6.99 -19.73
N ARG A 90 -12.60 5.69 -19.53
CA ARG A 90 -12.05 4.80 -20.55
C ARG A 90 -13.04 4.67 -21.70
N LEU A 91 -12.70 5.11 -22.91
CA LEU A 91 -13.50 5.00 -24.13
C LEU A 91 -13.35 3.65 -24.83
N SER A 92 -12.16 3.04 -24.76
CA SER A 92 -11.93 1.71 -25.31
C SER A 92 -10.88 0.92 -24.54
N LEU A 93 -11.01 -0.41 -24.60
CA LEU A 93 -10.01 -1.38 -24.19
C LEU A 93 -9.80 -2.37 -25.35
N GLU A 94 -8.61 -2.37 -25.94
CA GLU A 94 -8.20 -3.36 -26.95
C GLU A 94 -7.17 -4.31 -26.33
N THR A 95 -7.36 -5.62 -26.48
CA THR A 95 -6.34 -6.62 -26.10
C THR A 95 -5.85 -7.36 -27.33
N LYS A 96 -4.53 -7.49 -27.48
CA LYS A 96 -3.87 -8.24 -28.55
C LYS A 96 -3.02 -9.38 -28.01
N ASP A 97 -2.81 -10.39 -28.84
CA ASP A 97 -1.81 -11.44 -28.60
C ASP A 97 -0.39 -10.97 -28.97
N GLU A 98 0.60 -11.83 -28.73
CA GLU A 98 2.01 -11.58 -29.09
C GLU A 98 2.25 -11.34 -30.57
N GLN A 99 1.38 -11.85 -31.45
CA GLN A 99 1.48 -11.68 -32.90
C GLN A 99 0.78 -10.39 -33.38
N GLY A 100 0.18 -9.63 -32.46
CA GLY A 100 -0.56 -8.41 -32.74
C GLY A 100 -1.98 -8.64 -33.23
N ASN A 101 -2.50 -9.88 -33.18
CA ASN A 101 -3.89 -10.13 -33.50
C ASN A 101 -4.77 -9.65 -32.36
N ARG A 102 -5.89 -9.02 -32.72
CA ARG A 102 -6.87 -8.53 -31.74
C ARG A 102 -7.65 -9.69 -31.13
N LEU A 103 -7.50 -9.88 -29.83
CA LEU A 103 -8.23 -10.85 -29.03
C LEU A 103 -9.60 -10.29 -28.62
N THR A 104 -9.62 -9.06 -28.09
CA THR A 104 -10.84 -8.39 -27.64
C THR A 104 -10.80 -6.90 -27.96
N TYR A 105 -11.98 -6.31 -28.06
CA TYR A 105 -12.17 -4.87 -28.19
C TYR A 105 -13.49 -4.49 -27.53
N ILE A 106 -13.42 -3.63 -26.53
CA ILE A 106 -14.57 -3.16 -25.77
C ILE A 106 -14.65 -1.65 -25.93
N GLU A 107 -15.80 -1.16 -26.40
CA GLU A 107 -16.13 0.27 -26.40
C GLU A 107 -16.99 0.61 -25.19
N TYR A 108 -16.74 1.78 -24.63
CA TYR A 108 -17.48 2.27 -23.49
C TYR A 108 -18.12 3.62 -23.83
N THR A 109 -19.35 3.82 -23.38
CA THR A 109 -20.05 5.10 -23.51
C THR A 109 -20.48 5.60 -22.14
N TYR A 110 -20.65 6.92 -22.04
CA TYR A 110 -20.94 7.59 -20.78
C TYR A 110 -21.95 8.71 -20.98
N ASP A 111 -22.68 9.05 -19.93
CA ASP A 111 -23.47 10.28 -19.88
C ASP A 111 -22.63 11.48 -19.44
N ALA A 112 -23.26 12.66 -19.42
CA ALA A 112 -22.60 13.91 -19.00
C ALA A 112 -22.17 13.95 -17.52
N ALA A 113 -22.64 12.99 -16.70
CA ALA A 113 -22.28 12.84 -15.30
C ALA A 113 -21.23 11.73 -15.08
N ASN A 114 -20.60 11.25 -16.15
CA ASN A 114 -19.62 10.16 -16.15
C ASN A 114 -20.19 8.78 -15.75
N LYS A 115 -21.51 8.62 -15.76
CA LYS A 115 -22.14 7.30 -15.55
C LYS A 115 -21.97 6.48 -16.83
N MET A 116 -21.51 5.24 -16.70
CA MET A 116 -21.28 4.37 -17.86
C MET A 116 -22.63 3.97 -18.43
N LEU A 117 -22.86 4.13 -19.73
CA LEU A 117 -24.10 3.67 -20.36
C LEU A 117 -23.90 2.28 -20.97
N THR A 118 -22.73 2.03 -21.56
CA THR A 118 -22.38 0.74 -22.16
C THR A 118 -20.93 0.33 -21.88
N ALA A 119 -20.69 -0.98 -21.82
CA ALA A 119 -19.39 -1.62 -21.90
C ALA A 119 -19.48 -2.81 -22.86
N GLY A 120 -19.07 -2.63 -24.11
CA GLY A 120 -19.30 -3.62 -25.17
C GLY A 120 -20.80 -3.88 -25.33
N ASN A 121 -21.22 -5.12 -25.05
CA ASN A 121 -22.63 -5.53 -25.14
C ASN A 121 -23.42 -5.33 -23.83
N SER A 122 -22.75 -4.95 -22.73
CA SER A 122 -23.41 -4.64 -21.46
C SER A 122 -23.98 -3.22 -21.47
N THR A 123 -25.17 -3.06 -20.89
CA THR A 123 -25.82 -1.77 -20.64
C THR A 123 -26.00 -1.55 -19.15
N PHE A 124 -25.90 -0.30 -18.70
CA PHE A 124 -25.93 0.04 -17.28
C PHE A 124 -27.04 1.04 -16.95
N THR A 125 -27.64 0.89 -15.77
CA THR A 125 -28.59 1.85 -15.22
C THR A 125 -28.17 2.30 -13.82
N TYR A 126 -28.71 3.42 -13.35
CA TYR A 126 -28.32 4.04 -12.09
C TYR A 126 -29.53 4.60 -11.37
N ASP A 127 -29.42 4.69 -10.04
CA ASP A 127 -30.35 5.48 -9.24
C ASP A 127 -30.05 6.99 -9.35
N ASP A 128 -30.91 7.81 -8.75
CA ASP A 128 -30.77 9.27 -8.74
C ASP A 128 -29.53 9.76 -7.97
N ARG A 129 -28.96 8.91 -7.10
CA ARG A 129 -27.71 9.19 -6.37
C ARG A 129 -26.48 8.77 -7.15
N GLY A 130 -26.64 8.08 -8.28
CA GLY A 130 -25.55 7.62 -9.14
C GLY A 130 -24.95 6.28 -8.71
N ASN A 131 -25.65 5.46 -7.94
CA ASN A 131 -25.26 4.08 -7.71
C ASN A 131 -25.72 3.21 -8.89
N THR A 132 -24.87 2.30 -9.37
CA THR A 132 -25.26 1.35 -10.42
C THR A 132 -26.43 0.51 -9.92
N LEU A 133 -27.53 0.42 -10.68
CA LEU A 133 -28.69 -0.43 -10.36
C LEU A 133 -28.67 -1.74 -11.12
N THR A 134 -28.35 -1.69 -12.41
CA THR A 134 -28.27 -2.88 -13.25
C THR A 134 -27.08 -2.84 -14.18
N GLU A 135 -26.57 -4.03 -14.46
CA GLU A 135 -25.76 -4.31 -15.64
C GLU A 135 -26.47 -5.44 -16.41
N THR A 136 -26.76 -5.22 -17.68
CA THR A 136 -27.48 -6.19 -18.53
C THR A 136 -26.69 -6.49 -19.78
N SER A 137 -26.34 -7.77 -19.97
CA SER A 137 -25.69 -8.30 -21.17
C SER A 137 -26.56 -9.42 -21.76
N GLY A 138 -27.22 -9.14 -22.88
CA GLY A 138 -28.22 -10.03 -23.45
C GLY A 138 -29.36 -10.34 -22.46
N ASN A 139 -29.54 -11.62 -22.11
CA ASN A 139 -30.58 -12.07 -21.17
C ASN A 139 -30.07 -12.18 -19.71
N VAL A 140 -28.81 -11.84 -19.46
CA VAL A 140 -28.23 -11.89 -18.11
C VAL A 140 -28.21 -10.48 -17.55
N THR A 141 -28.94 -10.28 -16.46
CA THR A 141 -28.91 -9.04 -15.69
C THR A 141 -28.33 -9.29 -14.31
N THR A 142 -27.38 -8.43 -13.94
CA THR A 142 -26.87 -8.24 -12.59
C THR A 142 -27.59 -7.04 -11.97
N THR A 143 -28.20 -7.22 -10.80
CA THR A 143 -28.90 -6.18 -10.05
C THR A 143 -28.16 -5.84 -8.77
N TYR A 144 -28.04 -4.55 -8.49
CA TYR A 144 -27.36 -3.98 -7.33
C TYR A 144 -28.40 -3.24 -6.48
N THR A 145 -28.60 -3.67 -5.23
CA THR A 145 -29.56 -3.04 -4.31
C THR A 145 -28.82 -2.23 -3.26
N TRP A 146 -29.21 -0.97 -3.09
CA TRP A 146 -28.54 -0.02 -2.21
C TRP A 146 -29.45 0.41 -1.06
N ASP A 147 -28.89 0.66 0.11
CA ASP A 147 -29.60 1.32 1.21
C ASP A 147 -29.65 2.85 1.02
N TYR A 148 -30.34 3.54 1.93
CA TYR A 148 -30.46 5.00 1.89
C TYR A 148 -29.15 5.75 2.17
N LEU A 149 -28.12 5.06 2.68
CA LEU A 149 -26.78 5.58 2.96
C LEU A 149 -25.79 5.31 1.81
N ASN A 150 -26.25 4.75 0.69
CA ASN A 150 -25.45 4.33 -0.46
C ASN A 150 -24.51 3.15 -0.16
N HIS A 151 -24.89 2.23 0.71
CA HIS A 151 -24.20 0.97 0.87
C HIS A 151 -24.86 -0.12 0.00
N LEU A 152 -24.05 -0.90 -0.72
CA LEU A 152 -24.53 -2.04 -1.50
C LEU A 152 -25.01 -3.12 -0.53
N THR A 153 -26.29 -3.41 -0.48
CA THR A 153 -26.87 -4.42 0.42
C THR A 153 -27.09 -5.76 -0.24
N GLN A 154 -27.30 -5.78 -1.56
CA GLN A 154 -27.48 -7.02 -2.32
C GLN A 154 -26.89 -6.91 -3.73
N TRP A 155 -26.41 -8.04 -4.21
CA TRP A 155 -25.98 -8.26 -5.58
C TRP A 155 -26.60 -9.57 -6.08
N THR A 156 -27.28 -9.53 -7.23
CA THR A 156 -27.97 -10.70 -7.78
C THR A 156 -27.77 -10.77 -9.28
N LYS A 157 -27.21 -11.88 -9.78
CA LYS A 157 -27.09 -12.15 -11.21
C LYS A 157 -28.13 -13.17 -11.66
N THR A 158 -28.64 -13.00 -12.88
CA THR A 158 -29.69 -13.87 -13.44
C THR A 158 -29.25 -15.34 -13.41
N GLY A 159 -30.05 -16.18 -12.74
CA GLY A 159 -29.76 -17.61 -12.58
C GLY A 159 -28.87 -17.95 -11.38
N GLU A 160 -28.42 -16.96 -10.62
CA GLU A 160 -27.64 -17.12 -9.40
C GLU A 160 -28.43 -16.71 -8.15
N THR A 161 -28.01 -17.21 -7.00
CA THR A 161 -28.54 -16.75 -5.71
C THR A 161 -28.02 -15.35 -5.36
N THR A 162 -28.77 -14.64 -4.53
CA THR A 162 -28.38 -13.29 -4.08
C THR A 162 -27.20 -13.36 -3.10
N GLN A 163 -26.17 -12.56 -3.37
CA GLN A 163 -25.16 -12.20 -2.39
C GLN A 163 -25.62 -10.98 -1.59
N SER A 164 -25.42 -10.98 -0.28
CA SER A 164 -25.88 -9.90 0.60
C SER A 164 -24.82 -9.40 1.57
N TYR A 165 -24.96 -8.14 1.99
CA TYR A 165 -23.98 -7.44 2.80
C TYR A 165 -24.66 -6.73 3.98
N VAL A 166 -24.00 -6.71 5.14
CA VAL A 166 -24.44 -5.98 6.33
C VAL A 166 -23.33 -5.05 6.80
N TYR A 167 -23.69 -3.84 7.22
CA TYR A 167 -22.79 -2.78 7.63
C TYR A 167 -23.03 -2.40 9.09
N ASN A 168 -21.99 -1.94 9.77
CA ASN A 168 -22.11 -1.31 11.08
C ASN A 168 -22.56 0.16 10.96
N ALA A 169 -22.69 0.84 12.10
CA ALA A 169 -23.11 2.25 12.16
C ALA A 169 -22.14 3.22 11.47
N ASP A 170 -20.86 2.85 11.32
CA ASP A 170 -19.84 3.65 10.63
C ASP A 170 -19.81 3.40 9.11
N GLY A 171 -20.69 2.53 8.60
CA GLY A 171 -20.75 2.18 7.18
C GLY A 171 -19.68 1.18 6.73
N ILE A 172 -19.02 0.48 7.67
CA ILE A 172 -18.06 -0.58 7.36
C ILE A 172 -18.77 -1.94 7.37
N ARG A 173 -18.47 -2.77 6.37
CA ARG A 173 -19.07 -4.09 6.19
C ARG A 173 -18.63 -5.03 7.30
N VAL A 174 -19.60 -5.62 7.98
CA VAL A 174 -19.41 -6.58 9.07
C VAL A 174 -19.92 -7.99 8.74
N ARG A 175 -20.65 -8.15 7.63
CA ARG A 175 -21.03 -9.48 7.13
C ARG A 175 -21.15 -9.48 5.62
N VAL A 176 -20.73 -10.57 5.00
CA VAL A 176 -21.10 -10.95 3.63
C VAL A 176 -21.72 -12.34 3.63
N THR A 177 -22.79 -12.54 2.88
CA THR A 177 -23.33 -13.87 2.58
C THR A 177 -23.17 -14.10 1.09
N PRO A 178 -22.15 -14.87 0.65
CA PRO A 178 -21.89 -15.14 -0.75
C PRO A 178 -23.06 -15.86 -1.45
N SER A 179 -23.16 -15.73 -2.77
CA SER A 179 -24.12 -16.48 -3.58
C SER A 179 -23.96 -17.99 -3.34
N GLY A 180 -24.99 -18.63 -2.76
CA GLY A 180 -25.01 -20.07 -2.47
C GLY A 180 -24.06 -20.49 -1.34
N GLY A 181 -23.39 -19.53 -0.70
CA GLY A 181 -22.36 -19.75 0.29
C GLY A 181 -22.84 -19.53 1.73
N THR A 182 -21.96 -19.84 2.68
CA THR A 182 -22.19 -19.57 4.10
C THR A 182 -21.85 -18.12 4.44
N ALA A 183 -22.63 -17.52 5.33
CA ALA A 183 -22.35 -16.18 5.84
C ALA A 183 -20.97 -16.12 6.52
N LYS A 184 -20.27 -15.02 6.25
CA LYS A 184 -18.97 -14.67 6.80
C LYS A 184 -19.12 -13.40 7.61
N ASP A 185 -18.88 -13.48 8.91
CA ASP A 185 -18.87 -12.36 9.83
C ASP A 185 -17.47 -11.76 9.94
N PHE A 186 -17.37 -10.44 10.08
CA PHE A 186 -16.10 -9.74 10.20
C PHE A 186 -15.96 -9.05 11.55
N LEU A 187 -14.86 -9.32 12.24
CA LEU A 187 -14.38 -8.48 13.33
C LEU A 187 -13.40 -7.45 12.77
N LEU A 188 -13.53 -6.20 13.20
CA LEU A 188 -12.77 -5.07 12.65
C LEU A 188 -11.72 -4.57 13.64
N ASP A 189 -10.55 -4.16 13.12
CA ASP A 189 -9.60 -3.29 13.79
C ASP A 189 -9.60 -1.93 13.06
N GLY A 190 -10.26 -0.94 13.65
CA GLY A 190 -10.61 0.29 12.96
C GLY A 190 -11.54 0.01 11.76
N SER A 191 -11.07 0.30 10.54
CA SER A 191 -11.78 0.00 9.28
C SER A 191 -11.26 -1.25 8.57
N GLU A 192 -10.29 -1.96 9.14
CA GLU A 192 -9.68 -3.13 8.52
C GLU A 192 -10.33 -4.41 9.05
N ILE A 193 -10.52 -5.42 8.19
CA ILE A 193 -11.05 -6.72 8.58
C ILE A 193 -9.99 -7.48 9.38
N ALA A 194 -10.08 -7.51 10.71
CA ALA A 194 -9.13 -8.22 11.54
C ALA A 194 -9.37 -9.74 11.55
N GLU A 195 -10.64 -10.17 11.55
CA GLU A 195 -11.00 -11.59 11.54
C GLU A 195 -12.18 -11.87 10.62
N GLU A 196 -12.17 -13.02 9.97
CA GLU A 196 -13.31 -13.62 9.26
C GLU A 196 -13.80 -14.84 10.04
N ILE A 197 -15.11 -14.87 10.34
CA ILE A 197 -15.76 -15.89 11.15
C ILE A 197 -16.81 -16.60 10.28
N VAL A 198 -16.65 -17.91 10.10
CA VAL A 198 -17.55 -18.76 9.31
C VAL A 198 -18.02 -19.92 10.18
N GLY A 199 -19.23 -19.80 10.74
CA GLY A 199 -19.73 -20.74 11.73
C GLY A 199 -18.85 -20.72 12.98
N ALA A 200 -18.16 -21.83 13.27
CA ALA A 200 -17.22 -21.94 14.39
C ALA A 200 -15.75 -21.68 13.99
N ASN A 201 -15.48 -21.48 12.70
CA ASN A 201 -14.12 -21.25 12.21
C ASN A 201 -13.79 -19.76 12.26
N VAL A 202 -12.62 -19.43 12.79
CA VAL A 202 -12.10 -18.06 12.84
C VAL A 202 -10.78 -18.02 12.10
N THR A 203 -10.63 -17.03 11.23
CA THR A 203 -9.40 -16.71 10.50
C THR A 203 -8.97 -15.30 10.85
N SER A 204 -7.85 -15.13 11.55
CA SER A 204 -7.31 -13.82 11.91
C SER A 204 -6.28 -13.36 10.88
N TYR A 205 -6.37 -12.10 10.44
CA TYR A 205 -5.50 -11.46 9.45
C TYR A 205 -4.50 -10.52 10.13
N VAL A 206 -3.21 -10.84 10.02
CA VAL A 206 -2.15 -10.27 10.87
C VAL A 206 -1.19 -9.39 10.07
N GLY A 207 -0.78 -8.27 10.68
CA GLY A 207 0.32 -7.40 10.24
C GLY A 207 -0.07 -5.93 10.06
N PRO A 208 0.91 -5.00 10.01
CA PRO A 208 0.67 -3.58 9.67
C PRO A 208 0.13 -3.37 8.25
N GLY A 209 0.42 -4.31 7.35
CA GLY A 209 -0.39 -4.64 6.18
C GLY A 209 -0.77 -6.12 6.25
N LEU A 210 -1.38 -6.66 5.20
CA LEU A 210 -1.69 -8.09 5.17
C LEU A 210 -0.40 -8.94 5.01
N ILE A 211 0.04 -9.58 6.10
CA ILE A 211 1.22 -10.47 6.10
C ILE A 211 0.78 -11.94 6.09
N SER A 212 -0.14 -12.31 6.97
CA SER A 212 -0.57 -13.71 7.08
C SER A 212 -2.00 -13.82 7.56
N GLU A 213 -2.64 -14.93 7.21
CA GLU A 213 -3.86 -15.41 7.84
C GLU A 213 -3.54 -16.60 8.74
N ILE A 214 -4.24 -16.68 9.87
CA ILE A 214 -4.06 -17.72 10.87
C ILE A 214 -5.44 -18.24 11.25
N SER A 215 -5.64 -19.54 11.09
CA SER A 215 -6.79 -20.26 11.64
C SER A 215 -6.33 -21.14 12.81
N SER A 216 -7.26 -21.87 13.42
CA SER A 216 -6.94 -22.83 14.48
C SER A 216 -6.04 -23.99 14.01
N THR A 217 -5.97 -24.25 12.70
CA THR A 217 -5.29 -25.42 12.13
C THR A 217 -4.17 -25.06 11.14
N ALA A 218 -4.15 -23.84 10.61
CA ALA A 218 -3.24 -23.47 9.54
C ALA A 218 -2.78 -22.01 9.62
N ARG A 219 -1.65 -21.75 8.97
CA ARG A 219 -1.15 -20.40 8.69
C ARG A 219 -0.83 -20.30 7.21
N SER A 220 -1.31 -19.26 6.57
CA SER A 220 -0.93 -18.89 5.19
C SER A 220 -0.29 -17.51 5.21
N VAL A 221 0.74 -17.30 4.40
CA VAL A 221 1.52 -16.07 4.29
C VAL A 221 1.31 -15.47 2.91
N TYR A 222 1.01 -14.18 2.86
CA TYR A 222 0.78 -13.42 1.63
C TYR A 222 2.10 -12.82 1.13
N HIS A 223 2.43 -13.03 -0.15
CA HIS A 223 3.63 -12.50 -0.79
C HIS A 223 3.23 -11.46 -1.83
N ALA A 224 3.30 -10.19 -1.45
CA ALA A 224 2.81 -9.09 -2.26
C ALA A 224 3.85 -8.53 -3.25
N ASP A 225 3.37 -7.90 -4.32
CA ASP A 225 4.17 -7.00 -5.16
C ASP A 225 4.23 -5.57 -4.61
N GLY A 226 4.84 -4.66 -5.36
CA GLY A 226 5.05 -3.26 -4.98
C GLY A 226 3.79 -2.39 -4.96
N ILE A 227 2.66 -2.81 -5.53
CA ILE A 227 1.35 -2.15 -5.28
C ILE A 227 0.53 -2.90 -4.24
N GLY A 228 1.08 -3.95 -3.63
CA GLY A 228 0.42 -4.68 -2.56
C GLY A 228 -0.47 -5.83 -3.02
N SER A 229 -0.46 -6.20 -4.31
CA SER A 229 -1.24 -7.34 -4.80
C SER A 229 -0.59 -8.66 -4.39
N THR A 230 -1.37 -9.61 -3.89
CA THR A 230 -0.90 -10.94 -3.47
C THR A 230 -0.49 -11.76 -4.69
N ARG A 231 0.81 -11.92 -4.94
CA ARG A 231 1.32 -12.64 -6.12
C ARG A 231 1.64 -14.09 -5.85
N ALA A 232 1.84 -14.46 -4.60
CA ALA A 232 1.93 -15.85 -4.16
C ALA A 232 1.45 -15.98 -2.70
N MET A 233 1.08 -17.20 -2.32
CA MET A 233 0.85 -17.58 -0.93
C MET A 233 1.68 -18.79 -0.57
N SER A 234 2.10 -18.87 0.71
CA SER A 234 2.77 -20.05 1.24
C SER A 234 2.17 -20.50 2.56
N ASP A 235 2.26 -21.79 2.85
CA ASP A 235 1.88 -22.31 4.16
C ASP A 235 2.93 -21.98 5.26
N GLY A 236 2.65 -22.41 6.50
CA GLY A 236 3.57 -22.28 7.63
C GLY A 236 4.90 -23.03 7.48
N SER A 237 4.99 -23.97 6.53
CA SER A 237 6.21 -24.71 6.18
C SER A 237 6.95 -24.08 4.98
N GLN A 238 6.51 -22.91 4.51
CA GLN A 238 7.08 -22.17 3.38
C GLN A 238 6.98 -22.92 2.04
N VAL A 239 5.98 -23.81 1.91
CA VAL A 239 5.58 -24.41 0.64
C VAL A 239 4.62 -23.45 -0.06
N ILE A 240 4.83 -23.19 -1.35
CA ILE A 240 3.95 -22.33 -2.13
C ILE A 240 2.64 -23.07 -2.40
N THR A 241 1.53 -22.47 -1.99
CA THR A 241 0.20 -23.03 -2.14
C THR A 241 -0.53 -22.40 -3.32
N GLU A 242 -0.31 -21.10 -3.55
CA GLU A 242 -1.00 -20.33 -4.58
C GLU A 242 -0.06 -19.31 -5.25
N ALA A 243 -0.34 -18.97 -6.51
CA ALA A 243 0.27 -17.86 -7.23
C ALA A 243 -0.72 -17.25 -8.22
N GLY A 244 -0.60 -15.94 -8.47
CA GLY A 244 -1.53 -15.20 -9.32
C GLY A 244 -0.86 -14.12 -10.19
N ILE A 245 -1.41 -13.91 -11.37
CA ILE A 245 -1.06 -12.84 -12.30
C ILE A 245 -2.27 -11.92 -12.42
N TYR A 246 -2.10 -10.66 -12.07
CA TYR A 246 -3.11 -9.62 -12.27
C TYR A 246 -2.73 -8.74 -13.46
N ASP A 247 -3.73 -8.19 -14.13
CA ASP A 247 -3.52 -7.03 -15.01
C ASP A 247 -3.43 -5.73 -14.20
N ALA A 248 -3.13 -4.62 -14.88
CA ALA A 248 -2.98 -3.32 -14.26
C ALA A 248 -4.22 -2.89 -13.46
N TYR A 249 -5.42 -3.26 -13.89
CA TYR A 249 -6.69 -2.89 -13.25
C TYR A 249 -7.19 -3.92 -12.24
N GLY A 250 -6.40 -4.96 -11.95
CA GLY A 250 -6.69 -5.95 -10.90
C GLY A 250 -7.48 -7.18 -11.35
N ASN A 251 -7.71 -7.37 -12.65
CA ASN A 251 -8.29 -8.64 -13.12
C ASN A 251 -7.28 -9.76 -12.95
N LEU A 252 -7.68 -10.86 -12.31
CA LEU A 252 -6.88 -12.08 -12.20
C LEU A 252 -6.80 -12.75 -13.58
N ALA A 253 -5.70 -12.48 -14.29
CA ALA A 253 -5.49 -12.96 -15.65
C ALA A 253 -5.09 -14.44 -15.69
N GLN A 254 -4.43 -14.94 -14.64
CA GLN A 254 -4.11 -16.35 -14.47
C GLN A 254 -3.77 -16.68 -13.01
N ASP A 255 -4.10 -17.88 -12.58
CA ASP A 255 -3.90 -18.38 -11.22
C ASP A 255 -3.38 -19.82 -11.18
N PHE A 256 -2.73 -20.17 -10.06
CA PHE A 256 -2.06 -21.45 -9.85
C PHE A 256 -2.23 -21.89 -8.39
N PRO A 257 -2.94 -22.98 -8.09
CA PRO A 257 -3.73 -23.80 -9.01
C PRO A 257 -4.90 -23.01 -9.62
N ALA A 258 -5.47 -23.51 -10.72
CA ALA A 258 -6.62 -22.87 -11.34
C ALA A 258 -7.83 -22.85 -10.39
N SER A 259 -8.60 -21.76 -10.44
CA SER A 259 -9.66 -21.40 -9.49
C SER A 259 -9.18 -21.13 -8.05
N SER A 260 -7.93 -20.70 -7.86
CA SER A 260 -7.45 -20.10 -6.61
C SER A 260 -7.69 -18.60 -6.63
N SER A 261 -8.42 -18.10 -5.63
CA SER A 261 -8.66 -16.66 -5.46
C SER A 261 -8.58 -16.34 -3.97
N PRO A 262 -7.46 -15.76 -3.51
CA PRO A 262 -7.37 -15.34 -2.11
C PRO A 262 -8.40 -14.25 -1.82
N SER A 263 -8.95 -14.23 -0.60
CA SER A 263 -9.88 -13.18 -0.15
C SER A 263 -9.27 -11.78 -0.26
N PHE A 264 -7.94 -11.69 -0.30
CA PHE A 264 -7.18 -10.45 -0.48
C PHE A 264 -6.17 -10.63 -1.63
N GLY A 265 -6.67 -10.52 -2.86
CA GLY A 265 -5.87 -10.64 -4.09
C GLY A 265 -5.22 -9.32 -4.51
N TYR A 266 -5.86 -8.63 -5.45
CA TYR A 266 -5.41 -7.34 -5.96
C TYR A 266 -5.35 -6.30 -4.84
N ALA A 267 -4.20 -5.61 -4.69
CA ALA A 267 -3.91 -4.69 -3.60
C ALA A 267 -4.23 -5.24 -2.18
N GLY A 268 -4.17 -6.57 -2.00
CA GLY A 268 -4.51 -7.28 -0.76
C GLY A 268 -3.76 -6.81 0.48
N TRP A 269 -2.54 -6.29 0.34
CA TRP A 269 -1.78 -5.63 1.42
C TRP A 269 -2.59 -4.54 2.14
N TYR A 270 -3.46 -3.83 1.39
CA TYR A 270 -4.33 -2.75 1.88
C TYR A 270 -5.76 -3.20 2.21
N ARG A 271 -5.98 -4.52 2.31
CA ARG A 271 -7.26 -5.18 2.65
C ARG A 271 -8.38 -4.92 1.65
N TYR A 272 -8.05 -4.98 0.36
CA TYR A 272 -9.05 -5.08 -0.70
C TYR A 272 -9.67 -6.46 -0.63
N TYR A 273 -10.91 -6.53 -0.16
CA TYR A 273 -11.57 -7.82 -0.01
C TYR A 273 -12.24 -8.22 -1.33
N ALA A 274 -11.74 -9.28 -1.95
CA ALA A 274 -12.28 -9.82 -3.19
C ALA A 274 -13.56 -10.62 -2.91
N ASP A 275 -14.70 -10.13 -3.41
CA ASP A 275 -15.96 -10.84 -3.31
C ASP A 275 -16.11 -11.86 -4.45
N THR A 276 -16.91 -12.90 -4.22
CA THR A 276 -17.27 -13.89 -5.23
C THR A 276 -18.03 -13.31 -6.43
N THR A 277 -18.48 -12.06 -6.35
CA THR A 277 -19.10 -11.33 -7.46
C THR A 277 -18.10 -10.81 -8.48
N GLY A 278 -16.80 -10.85 -8.17
CA GLY A 278 -15.73 -10.19 -8.94
C GLY A 278 -15.46 -8.75 -8.53
N LEU A 279 -16.25 -8.19 -7.59
CA LEU A 279 -16.00 -6.85 -7.05
C LEU A 279 -15.00 -6.90 -5.90
N ASP A 280 -14.15 -5.88 -5.82
CA ASP A 280 -13.32 -5.64 -4.65
C ASP A 280 -14.00 -4.64 -3.71
N TYR A 281 -14.11 -4.99 -2.43
CA TYR A 281 -14.61 -4.11 -1.39
C TYR A 281 -13.48 -3.27 -0.80
N LEU A 282 -13.53 -1.96 -1.03
CA LEU A 282 -12.55 -0.96 -0.57
C LEU A 282 -13.11 -0.14 0.59
N LYS A 283 -13.83 -0.78 1.52
CA LYS A 283 -14.47 -0.16 2.72
C LYS A 283 -15.67 0.74 2.41
N THR A 284 -15.52 1.80 1.63
CA THR A 284 -16.65 2.73 1.39
C THR A 284 -17.21 2.65 -0.01
N ARG A 285 -16.54 1.93 -0.91
CA ARG A 285 -16.99 1.67 -2.27
C ARG A 285 -16.65 0.25 -2.69
N TYR A 286 -17.34 -0.21 -3.71
CA TYR A 286 -17.03 -1.42 -4.45
C TYR A 286 -16.36 -1.03 -5.76
N TYR A 287 -15.18 -1.58 -5.98
CA TYR A 287 -14.41 -1.44 -7.21
C TYR A 287 -14.71 -2.63 -8.11
N ASP A 288 -14.89 -2.38 -9.40
CA ASP A 288 -15.09 -3.38 -10.42
C ASP A 288 -13.83 -3.42 -11.32
N PRO A 289 -12.97 -4.45 -11.18
CA PRO A 289 -11.79 -4.64 -12.02
C PRO A 289 -12.11 -4.83 -13.50
N GLU A 290 -13.26 -5.44 -13.86
CA GLU A 290 -13.61 -5.79 -15.23
C GLU A 290 -13.78 -4.51 -16.07
N VAL A 291 -14.49 -3.52 -15.51
CA VAL A 291 -14.67 -2.21 -16.15
C VAL A 291 -13.70 -1.13 -15.64
N GLY A 292 -12.87 -1.45 -14.63
CA GLY A 292 -11.82 -0.59 -14.11
C GLY A 292 -12.32 0.66 -13.39
N ARG A 293 -13.46 0.59 -12.69
CA ARG A 293 -14.08 1.76 -12.03
C ARG A 293 -14.94 1.40 -10.81
N PHE A 294 -15.34 2.39 -10.02
CA PHE A 294 -16.24 2.20 -8.89
C PHE A 294 -17.71 2.03 -9.33
N THR A 295 -18.49 1.25 -8.59
CA THR A 295 -19.93 1.03 -8.84
C THR A 295 -20.84 2.12 -8.25
N SER A 296 -20.26 3.06 -7.49
CA SER A 296 -20.94 4.22 -6.92
C SER A 296 -20.05 5.47 -6.98
N ARG A 297 -20.68 6.64 -6.86
CA ARG A 297 -19.98 7.92 -6.80
C ARG A 297 -19.10 8.00 -5.56
N ASP A 298 -18.00 8.74 -5.66
CA ASP A 298 -17.12 9.04 -4.53
C ASP A 298 -17.90 9.73 -3.37
N PRO A 299 -17.92 9.14 -2.16
CA PRO A 299 -18.60 9.72 -1.00
C PRO A 299 -18.07 11.09 -0.58
N ILE A 300 -16.81 11.42 -0.92
CA ILE A 300 -16.24 12.76 -0.65
C ILE A 300 -16.43 13.72 -1.84
N ASN A 301 -17.25 13.34 -2.82
CA ASN A 301 -17.57 14.11 -4.01
C ASN A 301 -16.29 14.59 -4.73
N TYR A 302 -16.29 15.85 -5.18
CA TYR A 302 -15.25 16.44 -6.01
C TYR A 302 -13.92 16.70 -5.26
N ALA A 303 -13.82 16.35 -3.98
CA ALA A 303 -12.59 16.50 -3.21
C ALA A 303 -11.48 15.54 -3.67
N SER A 304 -11.82 14.44 -4.35
CA SER A 304 -10.87 13.44 -4.87
C SER A 304 -10.52 13.66 -6.35
N GLY A 305 -11.45 14.25 -7.12
CA GLY A 305 -11.35 14.46 -8.55
C GLY A 305 -12.70 14.82 -9.17
N LEU A 306 -12.72 15.21 -10.45
CA LEU A 306 -13.96 15.56 -11.16
C LEU A 306 -14.74 14.34 -11.63
N ASN A 307 -14.07 13.22 -11.88
CA ASN A 307 -14.69 11.96 -12.20
C ASN A 307 -14.90 11.14 -10.93
N LEU A 308 -16.17 11.04 -10.52
CA LEU A 308 -16.53 10.43 -9.23
C LEU A 308 -16.54 8.90 -9.24
N TYR A 309 -16.32 8.28 -10.39
CA TYR A 309 -16.24 6.83 -10.55
C TYR A 309 -14.83 6.35 -10.90
N GLU A 310 -13.93 7.26 -11.25
CA GLU A 310 -12.58 6.93 -11.68
C GLU A 310 -11.80 6.20 -10.58
N TYR A 311 -11.14 5.11 -10.97
CA TYR A 311 -10.21 4.43 -10.09
C TYR A 311 -8.82 5.03 -10.27
N VAL A 312 -8.31 5.62 -9.19
CA VAL A 312 -6.91 6.03 -8.99
C VAL A 312 -6.26 6.78 -10.17
N TYR A 313 -6.97 7.78 -10.69
CA TYR A 313 -6.51 8.64 -11.79
C TYR A 313 -6.18 7.89 -13.09
N SER A 314 -6.81 6.73 -13.30
CA SER A 314 -6.52 5.84 -14.43
C SER A 314 -5.05 5.39 -14.48
N ASN A 315 -4.38 5.33 -13.32
CA ASN A 315 -3.00 4.87 -13.18
C ASN A 315 -2.86 3.88 -12.01
N PRO A 316 -3.46 2.67 -12.14
CA PRO A 316 -3.51 1.68 -11.06
C PRO A 316 -2.16 0.99 -10.78
N VAL A 317 -1.17 1.17 -11.65
CA VAL A 317 0.19 0.62 -11.47
C VAL A 317 1.09 1.49 -10.59
N ALA A 318 0.68 2.74 -10.33
CA ALA A 318 1.38 3.68 -9.44
C ALA A 318 0.54 4.13 -8.25
N TYR A 319 -0.78 3.93 -8.27
CA TYR A 319 -1.71 4.42 -7.26
C TYR A 319 -2.69 3.33 -6.80
N ILE A 320 -3.10 3.42 -5.53
CA ILE A 320 -4.12 2.56 -4.90
C ILE A 320 -5.03 3.43 -4.02
N ASP A 321 -6.27 3.03 -3.77
CA ASP A 321 -7.21 3.71 -2.86
C ASP A 321 -7.58 2.78 -1.68
N PRO A 322 -6.85 2.79 -0.55
CA PRO A 322 -7.12 1.90 0.58
C PRO A 322 -8.49 2.08 1.20
N SER A 323 -9.07 3.27 1.05
CA SER A 323 -10.27 3.68 1.77
C SER A 323 -11.54 3.66 0.91
N GLY A 324 -11.38 3.51 -0.41
CA GLY A 324 -12.46 3.74 -1.37
C GLY A 324 -12.91 5.21 -1.39
N ARG A 325 -12.01 6.18 -1.13
CA ARG A 325 -12.30 7.63 -1.15
C ARG A 325 -11.17 8.45 -1.77
N ARG A 326 -9.91 8.01 -1.64
CA ARG A 326 -8.74 8.80 -2.04
C ARG A 326 -7.62 7.92 -2.53
N ALA A 327 -7.20 8.20 -3.76
CA ALA A 327 -6.02 7.60 -4.34
C ALA A 327 -4.75 8.05 -3.59
N ASN A 328 -3.88 7.08 -3.36
CA ASN A 328 -2.57 7.24 -2.75
C ASN A 328 -1.53 6.72 -3.73
N MET A 329 -0.52 7.54 -4.02
CA MET A 329 0.63 7.08 -4.80
C MET A 329 1.48 6.13 -3.97
N ILE A 330 1.86 5.00 -4.55
CA ILE A 330 2.73 4.01 -3.92
C ILE A 330 4.13 4.15 -4.49
N ARG A 331 5.10 4.49 -3.63
CA ARG A 331 6.50 4.73 -4.00
C ARG A 331 7.44 3.87 -3.18
N PRO A 332 8.55 3.38 -3.77
CA PRO A 332 9.54 2.67 -2.99
C PRO A 332 10.07 3.53 -1.85
N GLY A 333 10.04 2.99 -0.63
CA GLY A 333 10.46 3.68 0.59
C GLY A 333 9.37 4.51 1.30
N ASP A 334 8.13 4.57 0.78
CA ASP A 334 6.99 5.03 1.57
C ASP A 334 6.73 4.02 2.72
N PRO A 335 6.42 4.46 3.95
CA PRO A 335 5.94 3.57 5.03
C PRO A 335 4.79 2.62 4.62
N ARG A 336 4.01 3.00 3.60
CA ARG A 336 2.91 2.21 3.04
C ARG A 336 3.37 1.19 1.98
N TRP A 337 4.63 1.22 1.55
CA TRP A 337 5.16 0.24 0.59
C TRP A 337 5.18 -1.14 1.25
N PRO A 338 4.80 -2.23 0.54
CA PRO A 338 4.86 -3.58 1.06
C PRO A 338 6.32 -4.00 1.33
N THR A 339 6.81 -3.74 2.54
CA THR A 339 8.11 -4.21 3.01
C THR A 339 7.95 -5.02 4.28
N ILE A 340 8.43 -6.26 4.26
CA ILE A 340 8.69 -7.06 5.46
C ILE A 340 10.20 -7.01 5.69
N GLY A 341 10.67 -5.91 6.27
CA GLY A 341 12.05 -5.77 6.74
C GLY A 341 12.04 -5.38 8.21
N PRO A 342 13.16 -5.50 8.94
CA PRO A 342 13.27 -4.87 10.25
C PRO A 342 13.08 -3.37 10.02
N GLU A 343 11.89 -2.85 10.32
CA GLU A 343 11.71 -1.41 10.45
C GLU A 343 12.80 -0.95 11.41
N LYS A 344 13.70 -0.07 10.96
CA LYS A 344 14.49 0.68 11.92
C LYS A 344 13.47 1.35 12.83
N PRO A 345 13.45 1.04 14.14
CA PRO A 345 12.44 1.59 15.03
C PRO A 345 12.57 3.11 14.96
N ARG A 346 11.56 3.77 14.37
CA ARG A 346 11.49 5.22 14.43
C ARG A 346 11.18 5.56 15.88
N PRO A 347 11.96 6.42 16.55
CA PRO A 347 11.61 6.85 17.90
C PRO A 347 10.24 7.54 17.85
N ARG A 348 9.21 6.88 18.40
CA ARG A 348 7.93 7.52 18.66
C ARG A 348 8.13 8.42 19.87
N CYS A 349 8.17 9.73 19.64
CA CYS A 349 7.94 10.68 20.72
C CYS A 349 6.42 10.71 20.96
N MET A 350 5.94 10.05 22.01
CA MET A 350 4.57 10.26 22.49
C MET A 350 4.52 11.61 23.20
N PRO A 351 3.56 12.49 22.90
CA PRO A 351 3.23 13.59 23.80
C PRO A 351 2.59 12.99 25.07
N LEU A 352 3.15 13.28 26.24
CA LEU A 352 2.57 12.90 27.53
C LEU A 352 1.31 13.75 27.76
N GLU A 353 0.13 13.14 27.73
CA GLU A 353 -1.03 13.66 28.43
C GLU A 353 -0.86 13.41 29.93
N CYS A 354 -0.86 14.49 30.69
CA CYS A 354 -0.62 14.46 32.13
C CYS A 354 -1.91 14.06 32.86
N ASP A 355 -2.11 12.77 33.14
CA ASP A 355 -3.18 12.32 34.03
C ASP A 355 -2.77 12.53 35.51
N LYS A 356 -3.59 13.28 36.24
CA LYS A 356 -3.31 13.71 37.62
C LYS A 356 -3.80 12.64 38.60
N ARG A 357 -2.94 11.68 38.97
CA ARG A 357 -3.08 10.91 40.22
C ARG A 357 -1.72 10.34 40.69
N SER A 358 -1.06 11.15 41.54
CA SER A 358 -0.22 10.75 42.68
C SER A 358 1.04 9.90 42.47
N VAL A 359 2.20 10.57 42.26
CA VAL A 359 3.46 10.36 43.02
C VAL A 359 4.22 11.70 43.02
N TYR A 360 4.54 12.25 44.19
CA TYR A 360 5.30 13.49 44.32
C TYR A 360 6.80 13.23 44.04
N ILE A 361 7.27 13.63 42.87
CA ILE A 361 8.67 14.04 42.67
C ILE A 361 8.58 15.48 42.15
N ARG A 362 9.27 16.43 42.80
CA ARG A 362 9.29 17.83 42.36
C ARG A 362 10.08 17.92 41.05
N LEU A 363 9.40 17.73 39.93
CA LEU A 363 9.87 17.96 38.57
C LEU A 363 9.19 19.23 38.06
N ALA A 364 9.74 20.39 38.41
CA ALA A 364 9.56 21.56 37.56
C ALA A 364 10.76 21.57 36.62
N GLU A 365 10.51 21.53 35.31
CA GLU A 365 11.47 21.78 34.20
C GLU A 365 12.13 20.61 33.44
N CYS A 366 11.57 19.39 33.33
CA CYS A 366 12.04 18.42 32.31
C CYS A 366 11.13 18.39 31.07
N ALA A 367 11.74 18.29 29.87
CA ALA A 367 11.05 18.52 28.58
C ALA A 367 10.67 17.25 27.79
N ALA A 368 11.25 16.07 28.07
CA ALA A 368 10.82 14.80 27.48
C ALA A 368 11.43 13.59 28.22
N VAL A 369 10.74 12.45 28.18
CA VAL A 369 11.25 11.13 28.57
C VAL A 369 11.29 10.25 27.33
N CYS A 370 12.47 9.71 27.01
CA CYS A 370 12.63 8.76 25.90
C CYS A 370 12.91 7.36 26.46
N VAL A 371 12.11 6.38 26.02
CA VAL A 371 12.27 4.97 26.40
C VAL A 371 12.71 4.18 25.17
N ALA A 372 13.87 3.52 25.24
CA ALA A 372 14.36 2.63 24.20
C ALA A 372 14.04 1.16 24.56
N PRO A 373 13.22 0.44 23.77
CA PRO A 373 12.77 -0.91 24.15
C PRO A 373 13.87 -1.97 24.16
N SER A 374 14.96 -1.78 23.39
CA SER A 374 15.94 -2.84 23.15
C SER A 374 17.05 -2.94 24.22
N ALA A 375 17.04 -2.11 25.26
CA ALA A 375 18.11 -2.10 26.27
C ALA A 375 17.69 -1.76 27.71
N GLY A 376 16.38 -1.64 28.02
CA GLY A 376 15.94 -1.29 29.37
C GLY A 376 16.46 0.07 29.87
N MET A 377 16.79 0.99 28.96
CA MET A 377 17.32 2.31 29.30
C MET A 377 16.23 3.38 29.30
N ILE A 378 16.20 4.17 30.36
CA ILE A 378 15.39 5.38 30.49
C ILE A 378 16.36 6.56 30.41
N ALA A 379 16.17 7.44 29.43
CA ALA A 379 16.88 8.70 29.33
C ALA A 379 15.94 9.84 29.75
N VAL A 380 16.36 10.59 30.77
CA VAL A 380 15.65 11.79 31.24
C VAL A 380 16.48 13.00 30.82
N ILE A 381 15.91 13.85 29.97
CA ILE A 381 16.56 15.08 29.52
C ILE A 381 16.05 16.22 30.38
N CYS A 382 16.96 16.84 31.14
CA CYS A 382 16.64 18.03 31.92
C CYS A 382 17.68 19.13 31.64
N PRO A 383 17.27 20.38 31.39
CA PRO A 383 18.19 21.50 31.29
C PRO A 383 18.75 21.83 32.68
N ILE A 384 20.08 21.89 32.81
CA ILE A 384 20.73 22.38 34.03
C ILE A 384 21.10 23.84 33.76
N SER A 385 20.48 24.78 34.48
CA SER A 385 20.94 26.16 34.52
C SER A 385 22.03 26.31 35.59
N ALA A 386 23.22 26.74 35.18
CA ALA A 386 24.24 27.17 36.13
C ALA A 386 23.94 28.63 36.55
N PRO A 387 24.06 28.99 37.84
CA PRO A 387 23.91 30.37 38.27
C PRO A 387 25.09 31.19 37.74
N GLY A 388 24.86 32.02 36.72
CA GLY A 388 25.90 32.90 36.17
C GLY A 388 25.85 33.25 34.68
N GLY A 389 24.82 32.86 33.92
CA GLY A 389 24.57 33.43 32.58
C GLY A 389 25.52 33.02 31.45
N ALA A 390 26.11 31.82 31.50
CA ALA A 390 26.80 31.20 30.36
C ALA A 390 25.86 30.20 29.63
N PRO A 391 26.07 29.90 28.32
CA PRO A 391 25.12 29.12 27.52
C PRO A 391 24.95 27.69 28.05
N ALA A 392 23.70 27.22 28.04
CA ALA A 392 23.29 25.92 28.57
C ALA A 392 23.97 24.75 27.81
N VAL A 393 24.59 23.83 28.55
CA VAL A 393 25.05 22.54 28.01
C VAL A 393 23.90 21.55 28.10
N ILE A 394 23.52 20.95 26.97
CA ILE A 394 22.52 19.87 26.94
C ILE A 394 23.22 18.59 27.39
N GLY A 395 23.05 18.23 28.66
CA GLY A 395 23.50 16.95 29.19
C GLY A 395 22.40 15.89 29.05
N CYS A 396 22.74 14.72 28.52
CA CYS A 396 21.87 13.54 28.55
C CYS A 396 22.28 12.69 29.76
N MET A 397 21.36 12.43 30.69
CA MET A 397 21.60 11.51 31.80
C MET A 397 21.02 10.13 31.43
N ILE A 398 21.89 9.13 31.34
CA ILE A 398 21.53 7.73 31.09
C ILE A 398 21.57 7.00 32.42
N ILE A 399 20.43 6.48 32.87
CA ILE A 399 20.38 5.57 34.02
C ILE A 399 20.33 4.15 33.46
N VAL A 400 21.43 3.43 33.59
CA VAL A 400 21.49 1.99 33.31
C VAL A 400 21.26 1.25 34.64
N GLY A 401 20.30 0.32 34.66
CA GLY A 401 20.10 -0.55 35.81
C GLY A 401 21.36 -1.38 36.06
N GLY A 402 22.09 -1.07 37.13
CA GLY A 402 23.30 -1.78 37.55
C GLY A 402 24.60 -1.01 37.34
N GLY A 403 24.84 0.01 38.17
CA GLY A 403 26.17 0.44 38.63
C GLY A 403 27.26 0.78 37.62
N THR A 404 27.27 1.99 37.04
CA THR A 404 28.39 2.97 37.06
C THR A 404 27.96 4.24 36.30
N LEU A 405 28.33 5.42 36.81
CA LEU A 405 28.01 6.73 36.20
C LEU A 405 29.09 7.11 35.17
N GLY A 406 28.69 7.36 33.93
CA GLY A 406 29.54 7.95 32.89
C GLY A 406 28.81 9.08 32.18
N VAL A 407 29.48 10.21 31.98
CA VAL A 407 28.96 11.37 31.23
C VAL A 407 29.57 11.34 29.83
N CYS A 408 28.74 11.20 28.78
CA CYS A 408 29.18 11.39 27.40
C CYS A 408 28.88 12.83 26.95
N MET A 409 29.90 13.55 26.48
CA MET A 409 29.73 14.81 25.76
C MET A 409 29.38 14.55 24.29
N TRP A 410 28.45 15.34 23.77
CA TRP A 410 27.86 15.20 22.45
C TRP A 410 28.73 15.87 21.39
N ASP A 411 29.56 15.10 20.69
CA ASP A 411 30.06 15.50 19.36
C ASP A 411 30.47 14.25 18.56
N CYS A 412 29.50 13.58 17.92
CA CYS A 412 29.74 12.63 16.81
C CYS A 412 28.40 12.06 16.30
N MET A 413 27.71 12.79 15.43
CA MET A 413 26.63 12.20 14.61
C MET A 413 26.45 12.94 13.27
N GLN A 414 27.55 13.29 12.59
CA GLN A 414 27.44 13.67 11.17
C GLN A 414 28.48 13.06 10.21
N ASN A 415 29.61 12.51 10.66
CA ASN A 415 30.56 11.87 9.75
C ASN A 415 30.91 10.46 10.23
N GLY A 416 30.53 9.45 9.45
CA GLY A 416 30.66 8.03 9.78
C GLY A 416 32.10 7.53 9.88
N ALA A 417 32.74 7.75 11.04
CA ALA A 417 33.97 7.08 11.44
C ALA A 417 33.75 6.37 12.80
N GLY A 418 34.26 5.14 12.92
CA GLY A 418 33.97 4.22 14.02
C GLY A 418 34.35 4.73 15.42
N CYS A 419 33.53 4.36 16.42
CA CYS A 419 33.79 4.66 17.83
C CYS A 419 35.01 3.87 18.34
N ALA A 420 36.08 4.57 18.74
CA ALA A 420 37.18 3.99 19.49
C ALA A 420 36.95 4.20 21.01
N TYR A 421 37.18 3.15 21.81
CA TYR A 421 37.18 3.24 23.27
C TYR A 421 38.59 3.54 23.78
N GLY A 422 38.81 4.72 24.35
CA GLY A 422 40.05 5.08 25.04
C GLY A 422 39.90 5.08 26.56
N ARG A 423 40.83 4.43 27.28
CA ARG A 423 41.01 4.62 28.74
C ARG A 423 41.89 5.85 28.98
N PHE A 424 41.55 6.64 30.00
CA PHE A 424 42.28 7.84 30.40
C PHE A 424 43.72 7.55 30.85
N GLY A 425 44.67 8.26 30.25
CA GLY A 425 45.98 8.57 30.83
C GLY A 425 47.20 8.18 29.99
N GLU A 426 47.51 8.94 28.93
CA GLU A 426 48.88 9.31 28.45
C GLU A 426 48.75 10.53 27.50
N PRO A 427 49.75 11.44 27.39
CA PRO A 427 49.68 12.62 26.54
C PRO A 427 50.07 12.27 25.09
N ILE A 428 49.27 12.71 24.11
CA ILE A 428 49.62 12.63 22.70
C ILE A 428 49.93 14.05 22.21
N GLU A 429 51.20 14.31 21.92
CA GLU A 429 51.66 15.48 21.18
C GLU A 429 51.12 15.42 19.74
N ALA A 430 50.60 16.54 19.25
CA ALA A 430 50.18 16.69 17.86
C ALA A 430 51.25 17.48 17.09
N GLU A 431 52.01 16.79 16.24
CA GLU A 431 52.74 17.42 15.14
C GLU A 431 51.98 17.21 13.81
N ASP A 432 52.08 18.27 13.00
CA ASP A 432 52.07 18.33 11.54
C ASP A 432 50.77 18.68 10.77
N PRO A 433 50.89 19.29 9.57
CA PRO A 433 50.38 20.63 9.27
C PRO A 433 49.46 20.57 8.02
N TYR A 434 49.26 21.71 7.35
CA TYR A 434 48.45 21.94 6.13
C TYR A 434 47.02 22.46 6.36
N PHE A 435 46.92 23.79 6.43
CA PHE A 435 45.91 24.55 5.67
C PHE A 435 46.46 25.96 5.39
N PRO A 436 46.62 26.41 4.13
CA PRO A 436 46.95 27.79 3.84
C PRO A 436 45.69 28.67 3.85
N GLU A 437 45.71 29.62 4.79
CA GLU A 437 45.43 31.05 4.67
C GLU A 437 44.11 31.60 4.05
N ARG A 438 43.44 32.35 4.95
CA ARG A 438 42.98 33.75 4.83
C ARG A 438 41.72 34.09 4.02
N ILE A 439 40.71 34.46 4.81
CA ILE A 439 39.62 35.40 4.51
C ILE A 439 40.17 36.84 4.48
N PRO A 440 39.75 37.72 3.54
CA PRO A 440 39.78 39.17 3.73
C PRO A 440 38.41 39.72 4.19
N PRO A 441 38.39 40.83 4.95
CA PRO A 441 37.22 41.31 5.69
C PRO A 441 36.21 42.07 4.80
N VAL A 442 34.91 41.82 4.99
CA VAL A 442 33.83 42.61 4.38
C VAL A 442 33.56 43.86 5.21
N GLN A 443 33.71 45.03 4.57
CA GLN A 443 33.39 46.34 5.14
C GLN A 443 31.89 46.52 5.39
N ARG A 444 31.57 47.34 6.39
CA ARG A 444 30.23 47.67 6.88
C ARG A 444 29.71 48.99 6.28
N VAL A 445 28.37 49.07 6.23
CA VAL A 445 27.40 50.21 6.10
C VAL A 445 27.28 50.97 4.75
N PRO A 446 26.12 51.60 4.40
CA PRO A 446 24.83 51.68 5.12
C PRO A 446 23.52 51.49 4.31
N LYS A 447 22.45 51.27 5.08
CA LYS A 447 21.02 51.43 4.73
C LYS A 447 20.73 52.77 4.05
N PHE A 448 19.89 52.75 3.02
CA PHE A 448 18.88 53.79 2.80
C PHE A 448 17.56 53.18 2.31
N MET A 449 16.48 53.56 2.97
CA MET A 449 15.09 53.37 2.52
C MET A 449 14.81 54.28 1.33
N LYS A 450 14.14 53.74 0.31
CA LYS A 450 12.81 54.17 -0.15
C LYS A 450 12.20 53.10 -1.03
#